data_AF-K0MCN4-F1
#
_entry.id   AF-K0MCN4-F1
#
_cell.length_a   1.000
_cell.length_b   1.000
_cell.length_c   1.000
_cell.angle_alpha   90.00
_cell.angle_beta   90.00
_cell.angle_gamma   90.00
#
_symmetry.space_group_name_H-M   'P 1'
#
loop_
_entity.id
_entity.type
_entity.pdbx_description
1 polymer ?
#
loop_
_entity_poly.entity_id
_entity_poly.type
_entity_poly.pdbx_seq_one_letter_code
_entity_poly.pdbx_strand_id
1 'polypeptide(L)' 'MAEMGLHETELTKTISGAERARRVAAVNYARASVGLEGFSLSAADEEHAQRFINGDIELEGFLQPLVP' A
#
# COMPACT_ATOMS: atom_id res chain seq x y z
N MET A 1 22.92 -23.67 12.99
CA MET A 1 22.51 -22.79 14.10
C MET A 1 21.92 -21.54 13.44
N ALA A 2 20.73 -21.66 12.87
CA ALA A 2 19.42 -21.46 13.50
C ALA A 2 18.98 -19.99 13.36
N GLU A 3 18.21 -19.77 12.30
CA GLU A 3 16.97 -18.98 12.29
C GLU A 3 17.03 -17.62 12.98
N MET A 4 17.33 -16.58 12.20
CA MET A 4 16.97 -15.20 12.54
C MET A 4 15.44 -15.04 12.45
N GLY A 5 14.77 -15.58 13.46
CA GLY A 5 13.83 -14.80 14.23
C GLY A 5 12.62 -14.26 13.48
N LEU A 6 11.72 -15.19 13.15
CA LEU A 6 10.29 -14.98 12.91
C LEU A 6 9.59 -14.38 14.14
N HIS A 7 10.04 -13.22 14.63
CA HIS A 7 9.47 -12.50 15.77
C HIS A 7 9.45 -10.98 15.55
N GLU A 8 9.03 -10.58 14.34
CA GLU A 8 8.43 -9.25 14.11
C GLU A 8 6.91 -9.40 13.91
N THR A 9 6.31 -10.39 14.56
CA THR A 9 4.86 -10.56 14.65
C THR A 9 4.41 -9.98 15.98
N GLU A 10 3.94 -8.73 15.96
CA GLU A 10 3.18 -8.06 17.03
C GLU A 10 3.88 -6.96 17.86
N LEU A 11 4.53 -6.00 17.18
CA LEU A 11 4.74 -4.66 17.75
C LEU A 11 4.45 -3.65 16.64
N THR A 12 3.23 -3.08 16.63
CA THR A 12 2.82 -1.90 15.85
C THR A 12 3.69 -1.64 14.62
N LYS A 13 3.49 -2.40 13.54
CA LYS A 13 4.38 -2.39 12.37
C LYS A 13 4.21 -1.08 11.57
N THR A 14 4.80 -0.01 12.08
CA THR A 14 5.03 1.20 11.30
C THR A 14 6.02 0.85 10.21
N ILE A 15 5.61 0.97 8.94
CA ILE A 15 6.49 0.72 7.80
C ILE A 15 7.66 1.72 7.79
N SER A 16 8.81 1.32 7.25
CA SER A 16 9.95 2.22 7.15
C SER A 16 9.68 3.39 6.18
N GLY A 17 10.39 4.51 6.36
CA GLY A 17 10.28 5.65 5.43
C GLY A 17 10.66 5.27 3.99
N ALA A 18 11.64 4.38 3.81
CA ALA A 18 12.01 3.85 2.50
C ALA A 18 10.88 3.03 1.87
N GLU A 19 10.21 2.19 2.67
CA GLU A 19 9.05 1.43 2.21
C GLU A 19 7.88 2.34 1.83
N ARG A 20 7.57 3.33 2.68
CA ARG A 20 6.56 4.35 2.37
C ARG A 20 6.86 5.05 1.04
N ALA A 21 8.12 5.45 0.82
CA ALA A 21 8.52 6.09 -0.44
C ALA A 21 8.32 5.17 -1.65
N ARG A 22 8.64 3.87 -1.53
CA ARG A 22 8.37 2.87 -2.59
C ARG A 22 6.87 2.76 -2.88
N ARG A 23 6.02 2.68 -1.84
CA ARG A 23 4.56 2.60 -2.00
C ARG A 23 4.00 3.88 -2.65
N VAL A 24 4.46 5.06 -2.25
CA VAL A 24 4.06 6.35 -2.89
C VAL A 24 4.41 6.35 -4.39
N ALA A 25 5.63 5.93 -4.74
CA ALA A 25 6.05 5.89 -6.14
C ALA A 25 5.18 4.94 -6.97
N ALA A 26 4.88 3.74 -6.45
CA ALA A 26 4.04 2.76 -7.11
C ALA A 26 2.59 3.28 -7.31
N VAL A 27 1.98 3.85 -6.27
CA VAL A 27 0.61 4.41 -6.36
C VAL A 27 0.55 5.58 -7.34
N ASN A 28 1.54 6.48 -7.33
CA ASN A 28 1.59 7.59 -8.28
C ASN A 28 1.74 7.11 -9.72
N TYR A 29 2.56 6.08 -9.96
CA TYR A 29 2.70 5.47 -11.28
C TYR A 29 1.38 4.85 -11.77
N ALA A 30 0.68 4.12 -10.89
CA ALA A 30 -0.63 3.55 -11.20
C ALA A 30 -1.67 4.65 -11.51
N ARG A 31 -1.74 5.70 -10.67
CA ARG A 31 -2.64 6.84 -10.91
C ARG A 31 -2.36 7.52 -12.25
N ALA A 32 -1.08 7.73 -12.58
CA ALA A 32 -0.69 8.31 -13.87
C ALA A 32 -1.09 7.41 -15.04
N SER A 33 -0.86 6.10 -14.93
CA SER A 33 -1.24 5.13 -15.97
C SER A 33 -2.75 5.16 -16.23
N VAL A 34 -3.56 5.12 -15.17
CA VAL A 34 -5.03 5.22 -15.26
C VAL A 34 -5.46 6.57 -15.86
N GLY A 35 -4.81 7.67 -15.48
CA GLY A 35 -5.07 9.00 -16.03
C GLY A 35 -4.75 9.14 -17.52
N LEU A 36 -3.71 8.45 -18.01
CA LEU A 36 -3.38 8.42 -19.44
C LEU A 36 -4.46 7.73 -20.28
N GLU A 37 -5.24 6.82 -19.68
CA GLU A 37 -6.39 6.17 -20.30
C GLU A 37 -7.69 7.01 -20.20
N GLY A 38 -7.63 8.19 -19.57
CA GLY A 38 -8.78 9.09 -19.41
C GLY A 38 -9.67 8.77 -18.20
N PHE A 39 -9.22 7.87 -17.32
CA PHE A 39 -9.94 7.53 -16.10
C PHE A 39 -9.45 8.35 -14.91
N SER A 40 -10.28 8.44 -13.87
CA SER A 40 -9.92 9.01 -12.57
C SER A 40 -10.32 8.04 -11.47
N LEU A 41 -9.49 7.94 -10.44
CA LEU A 41 -9.79 7.10 -9.28
C LEU A 41 -10.94 7.69 -8.47
N SER A 42 -11.75 6.83 -7.87
CA SER A 42 -12.78 7.25 -6.93
C SER A 42 -12.13 7.70 -5.61
N ALA A 43 -12.85 8.51 -4.81
CA ALA A 43 -12.35 8.91 -3.49
C ALA A 43 -12.08 7.72 -2.56
N ALA A 44 -12.86 6.63 -2.72
CA ALA A 44 -12.70 5.43 -1.90
C ALA A 44 -11.43 4.64 -2.30
N ASP A 45 -11.13 4.56 -3.60
CA ASP A 45 -9.87 3.96 -4.08
C ASP A 45 -8.65 4.77 -3.64
N GLU A 46 -8.77 6.10 -3.64
CA GLU A 46 -7.73 7.01 -3.16
C GLU A 46 -7.44 6.83 -1.67
N GLU A 47 -8.49 6.69 -0.85
CA GLU A 47 -8.35 6.41 0.58
C GLU A 47 -7.71 5.03 0.83
N HIS A 48 -8.12 4.00 0.08
CA HIS A 48 -7.54 2.66 0.20
C HIS A 48 -6.06 2.63 -0.17
N ALA A 49 -5.67 3.34 -1.24
CA ALA A 49 -4.27 3.53 -1.61
C ALA A 49 -3.48 4.27 -0.53
N GLN A 50 -4.08 5.27 0.12
CA GLN A 50 -3.44 6.00 1.21
C GLN A 50 -3.19 5.12 2.44
N ARG A 51 -4.12 4.22 2.78
CA ARG A 51 -3.96 3.21 3.84
C ARG A 51 -2.79 2.28 3.53
N PHE A 52 -2.66 1.82 2.28
CA PHE A 52 -1.51 1.03 1.86
C PHE A 52 -0.19 1.82 1.96
N ILE A 53 -0.17 3.07 1.50
CA ILE A 53 1.01 3.95 1.60
C ILE A 53 1.45 4.15 3.04
N ASN A 54 0.51 4.29 3.99
CA ASN A 54 0.82 4.53 5.39
C ASN A 54 1.20 3.27 6.16
N GLY A 55 0.95 2.09 5.59
CA GLY A 55 1.15 0.81 6.27
C GLY A 55 -0.03 0.38 7.14
N ASP A 56 -1.19 1.04 7.00
CA ASP A 56 -2.43 0.67 7.70
C ASP A 56 -2.98 -0.66 7.17
N ILE A 57 -2.67 -0.99 5.91
CA ILE A 57 -2.94 -2.28 5.28
C ILE A 57 -1.69 -2.80 4.56
N GLU A 58 -1.54 -4.12 4.52
CA GLU A 58 -0.51 -4.80 3.74
C GLU A 58 -0.94 -4.97 2.28
N LEU A 59 0.01 -5.38 1.42
CA LEU A 59 -0.24 -5.58 -0.01
C LEU A 59 -1.42 -6.51 -0.27
N GLU A 60 -1.55 -7.59 0.48
CA GLU A 60 -2.67 -8.54 0.32
C GLU A 60 -4.02 -7.84 0.47
N GLY A 61 -4.18 -6.98 1.48
CA GLY A 61 -5.40 -6.19 1.69
C GLY A 61 -5.57 -5.07 0.67
N PHE A 62 -4.48 -4.52 0.14
CA PHE A 62 -4.52 -3.52 -0.92
C PHE A 62 -5.01 -4.09 -2.25
N LEU A 63 -4.69 -5.36 -2.56
CA LEU A 63 -5.10 -6.04 -3.79
C LEU A 63 -6.55 -6.55 -3.76
N GLN A 64 -7.21 -6.53 -2.61
CA GLN A 64 -8.62 -6.90 -2.52
C GLN A 64 -9.50 -5.81 -3.13
N PRO A 65 -10.56 -6.17 -3.89
CA PRO A 65 -11.52 -5.20 -4.40
C PRO A 65 -12.15 -4.43 -3.24
N LEU A 66 -12.32 -3.12 -3.41
CA LEU A 66 -13.14 -2.33 -2.51
C LEU A 66 -14.59 -2.79 -2.67
N VAL A 67 -15.08 -3.61 -1.73
CA VAL A 67 -16.48 -4.02 -1.71
C VAL A 67 -17.27 -2.89 -1.04
N PRO A 68 -18.29 -2.32 -1.69
CA PRO A 68 -19.14 -1.28 -1.10
C PRO A 68 -20.00 -1.81 0.06
#